data_AF-A0A448WG16-F1
#
_entry.id   AF-A0A448WG16-F1
#
_cell.length_a   1.000
_cell.length_b   1.000
_cell.length_c   1.000
_cell.angle_alpha   90.00
_cell.angle_beta   90.00
_cell.angle_gamma   90.00
#
_symmetry.space_group_name_H-M   'P 1'
#
loop_
_entity.id
_entity.type
_entity.pdbx_description
1 polymer ?
#
loop_
_entity_poly.entity_id
_entity_poly.type
_entity_poly.pdbx_seq_one_letter_code
_entity_poly.pdbx_strand_id
1 'polypeptide(L)' 'MFRIYKKDLATRNVLVTAPDLLQLTDFGLAKMLEGDEEHGEVVVRSGRVPIRWSAIETLTQLKYSFKTDIWAYGELLK' A
#
# COMPACT_ATOMS: atom_id res chain seq x y z
N MET A 1 -1.10 -6.78 17.60
CA MET A 1 -1.63 -5.74 16.70
C MET A 1 -1.54 -6.27 15.28
N PHE A 2 -2.65 -6.38 14.55
CA PHE A 2 -2.65 -6.94 13.19
C PHE A 2 -2.33 -5.85 12.18
N ARG A 3 -1.40 -6.12 11.26
CA ARG A 3 -0.97 -5.16 10.23
C ARG A 3 -1.39 -5.67 8.85
N ILE A 4 -2.16 -4.87 8.11
CA ILE A 4 -2.77 -5.22 6.82
C ILE A 4 -2.17 -4.32 5.75
N TYR A 5 -1.57 -4.90 4.71
CA TYR A 5 -1.08 -4.15 3.54
C TYR A 5 -2.13 -4.16 2.42
N LYS A 6 -2.60 -2.97 2.02
CA LYS A 6 -3.50 -2.78 0.89
C LYS A 6 -2.66 -2.61 -0.38
N LYS A 7 -2.37 -3.71 -1.08
CA LYS A 7 -1.58 -3.75 -2.32
C LYS A 7 -2.16 -2.94 -3.49
N ASP A 8 -3.38 -2.45 -3.34
CA ASP A 8 -4.09 -1.67 -4.35
C ASP A 8 -4.90 -0.58 -3.63
N LEU A 9 -4.18 0.38 -3.08
CA LEU A 9 -4.76 1.61 -2.57
C LEU A 9 -4.87 2.61 -3.73
N ALA A 10 -6.09 2.94 -4.10
CA ALA A 10 -6.39 3.90 -5.15
C ALA A 10 -7.73 4.59 -4.83
N THR A 11 -7.96 5.78 -5.35
CA THR A 11 -9.18 6.59 -5.08
C THR A 11 -10.46 5.82 -5.37
N ARG A 12 -10.46 4.95 -6.38
CA ARG A 12 -11.61 4.08 -6.70
C ARG A 12 -11.98 3.09 -5.59
N ASN A 13 -11.02 2.75 -4.74
CA ASN A 13 -11.15 1.80 -3.63
C ASN A 13 -11.48 2.54 -2.30
N VAL A 14 -11.77 3.84 -2.36
CA VAL A 14 -12.21 4.66 -1.23
C VAL A 14 -13.66 5.08 -1.49
N LEU A 15 -14.58 4.58 -0.67
CA LEU A 15 -15.97 4.99 -0.66
C LEU A 15 -16.15 6.18 0.28
N VAL A 16 -16.76 7.25 -0.22
CA VAL A 16 -17.21 8.37 0.62
C VAL A 16 -18.60 8.04 1.14
N THR A 17 -18.72 7.73 2.43
CA THR A 17 -20.01 7.44 3.06
C THR A 17 -20.61 8.64 3.77
N ALA A 18 -19.77 9.60 4.19
CA ALA A 18 -20.19 10.91 4.68
C ALA A 18 -19.08 11.96 4.38
N PRO A 19 -19.34 13.27 4.51
CA PRO A 19 -18.35 14.32 4.24
C PRO A 19 -17.01 14.15 5.00
N ASP A 20 -17.03 13.46 6.14
CA ASP A 20 -15.91 13.20 7.04
C ASP A 20 -15.65 11.70 7.25
N LEU A 21 -16.34 10.82 6.50
CA LEU A 21 -16.23 9.37 6.65
C LEU A 21 -15.87 8.71 5.31
N LEU A 22 -14.70 8.07 5.31
CA LEU A 22 -14.19 7.29 4.20
C LEU A 22 -14.08 5.82 4.59
N GLN A 23 -14.55 4.92 3.72
CA GLN A 23 -14.43 3.48 3.88
C GLN A 23 -13.53 2.90 2.80
N LEU A 24 -12.53 2.13 3.21
CA LEU A 24 -11.67 1.38 2.30
C LEU A 24 -12.39 0.10 1.86
N THR A 25 -12.37 -0.18 0.55
CA THR A 25 -12.95 -1.39 -0.04
C THR A 25 -11.91 -2.15 -0.87
N ASP A 26 -12.30 -3.33 -1.36
CA ASP A 26 -11.51 -4.23 -2.20
C ASP A 26 -10.25 -4.82 -1.51
N PHE A 27 -10.44 -5.51 -0.39
CA PHE A 27 -9.36 -6.22 0.29
C PHE A 27 -8.92 -7.51 -0.42
N GLY A 28 -9.40 -7.80 -1.63
CA GLY A 28 -9.11 -9.06 -2.34
C GLY A 28 -7.62 -9.32 -2.62
N LEU A 29 -6.80 -8.26 -2.60
CA LEU A 29 -5.33 -8.33 -2.74
C LEU A 29 -4.59 -7.98 -1.44
N ALA A 30 -5.31 -7.74 -0.35
CA ALA A 30 -4.70 -7.40 0.93
C ALA A 30 -4.04 -8.64 1.54
N LYS A 31 -2.83 -8.47 2.08
CA LYS A 31 -2.15 -9.53 2.83
C LYS A 31 -2.08 -9.14 4.31
N MET A 32 -2.52 -10.07 5.17
CA MET A 32 -2.22 -10.02 6.59
C MET A 32 -0.79 -10.48 6.81
N LEU A 33 -0.03 -9.72 7.59
CA LEU A 33 1.28 -10.15 8.06
C LEU A 33 1.09 -10.86 9.40
N GLU A 34 1.47 -12.13 9.47
CA GLU A 34 1.54 -12.89 10.73
C GLU A 34 2.96 -12.82 11.29
N GLY A 35 3.10 -12.30 12.51
CA GLY A 35 4.35 -12.35 13.29
C GLY A 35 5.39 -11.25 12.99
N ASP A 36 6.52 -11.35 13.72
CA ASP A 36 7.72 -10.51 13.65
C ASP A 36 8.41 -10.65 12.28
N GLU A 37 7.78 -10.14 11.21
CA GLU A 37 8.53 -9.74 10.02
C GLU A 37 9.42 -8.56 10.44
N GLU A 38 10.63 -8.92 10.89
CA GLU A 38 11.60 -8.17 11.71
C GLU A 38 11.91 -6.72 11.25
N HIS A 39 11.46 -6.30 10.06
CA HIS A 39 11.68 -4.95 9.54
C HIS A 39 10.45 -4.29 8.87
N GLY A 40 9.29 -4.95 8.81
CA GLY A 40 8.10 -4.41 8.14
C GLY A 40 8.26 -4.13 6.64
N GLU A 41 9.31 -4.69 6.03
CA GLU A 41 9.62 -4.64 4.61
C GLU A 41 9.25 -5.96 3.93
N VAL A 42 8.51 -5.88 2.83
CA VAL A 42 8.15 -7.03 1.99
C VAL A 42 8.87 -6.90 0.65
N VAL A 43 9.70 -7.89 0.32
CA VAL A 43 10.34 -7.99 -1.00
C VAL A 43 9.50 -8.86 -1.92
N VAL A 44 9.07 -8.33 -3.05
CA VAL A 44 8.31 -9.08 -4.05
C VAL A 44 9.25 -9.60 -5.14
N ARG A 45 9.19 -10.89 -5.46
CA ARG A 45 10.09 -11.53 -6.45
C ARG A 45 9.76 -11.21 -7.91
N SER A 46 8.51 -10.83 -8.21
CA SER A 46 8.04 -10.53 -9.56
C SER A 46 6.69 -9.82 -9.52
N GLY A 47 6.48 -8.82 -10.38
CA GLY A 47 5.22 -8.10 -10.50
C GLY A 47 5.36 -6.83 -11.34
N ARG A 48 4.24 -6.33 -11.89
CA ARG A 48 4.19 -5.02 -12.54
C ARG A 48 4.10 -3.94 -11.47
N VAL A 49 5.04 -3.01 -11.46
CA VAL A 49 5.09 -1.89 -10.52
C VAL A 49 4.59 -0.61 -11.20
N PRO A 50 3.59 0.09 -10.63
CA PRO A 50 3.07 1.33 -11.20
C PRO A 50 4.06 2.48 -11.00
N ILE A 51 4.75 2.90 -12.06
CA ILE A 51 5.90 3.83 -12.01
C ILE A 51 5.56 5.16 -11.30
N ARG A 52 4.42 5.78 -11.63
CA ARG A 52 4.10 7.14 -11.18
C ARG A 52 3.82 7.28 -9.68
N TRP A 53 3.44 6.19 -9.02
CA TRP A 53 2.99 6.19 -7.62
C TRP A 53 3.88 5.35 -6.71
N SER A 54 4.98 4.82 -7.24
CA SER A 54 5.87 3.93 -6.49
C SER A 54 7.08 4.69 -5.96
N ALA A 55 7.44 4.39 -4.71
CA ALA A 55 8.68 4.86 -4.11
C ALA A 55 9.90 4.27 -4.82
N ILE A 56 11.06 4.92 -4.68
CA ILE A 56 12.27 4.54 -5.43
C ILE A 56 12.78 3.14 -5.03
N GLU A 57 12.69 2.79 -3.75
CA GLU A 57 13.01 1.47 -3.22
C GLU A 57 12.08 0.38 -3.78
N THR A 58 10.81 0.72 -4.06
CA THR A 58 9.87 -0.17 -4.74
C THR A 58 10.25 -0.38 -6.20
N LEU A 59 10.70 0.68 -6.89
CA LEU A 59 11.10 0.60 -8.30
C LEU A 59 12.41 -0.17 -8.51
N THR A 60 13.34 -0.05 -7.56
CA THR A 60 14.71 -0.61 -7.71
C THR A 60 14.86 -1.97 -7.06
N GLN A 61 14.18 -2.23 -5.94
CA GLN A 61 14.40 -3.42 -5.12
C GLN A 61 13.12 -4.26 -4.93
N LEU A 62 12.00 -3.83 -5.54
CA LEU A 62 10.67 -4.44 -5.32
C LEU A 62 10.32 -4.55 -3.82
N LYS A 63 10.81 -3.58 -3.04
CA LYS A 63 10.56 -3.46 -1.62
C LYS A 63 9.34 -2.62 -1.35
N TYR A 64 8.50 -3.12 -0.46
CA TYR A 64 7.31 -2.45 0.03
C TYR A 64 7.44 -2.32 1.54
N SER A 65 7.19 -1.13 2.06
CA SER A 65 7.25 -0.84 3.49
C SER A 65 6.22 0.23 3.85
N PHE A 66 6.06 0.50 5.14
CA PHE A 66 5.20 1.59 5.60
C PHE A 66 5.62 2.95 5.00
N LYS A 67 6.92 3.12 4.69
CA LYS A 67 7.43 4.35 4.06
C LYS A 67 7.04 4.45 2.59
N THR A 68 6.98 3.33 1.88
CA THR A 68 6.51 3.31 0.49
C THR A 68 5.03 3.67 0.40
N ASP A 69 4.23 3.30 1.40
CA ASP A 69 2.82 3.66 1.49
C ASP A 69 2.63 5.17 1.76
N ILE A 70 3.48 5.78 2.61
CA ILE A 70 3.48 7.23 2.83
C ILE A 70 3.82 7.98 1.54
N TRP A 71 4.80 7.50 0.76
CA TRP A 71 5.14 8.10 -0.53
C TRP A 71 3.93 8.10 -1.49
N ALA A 72 3.29 6.94 -1.64
CA ALA A 72 2.12 6.81 -2.50
C ALA A 72 0.97 7.73 -2.05
N TYR A 73 0.78 7.89 -0.74
CA TYR A 73 -0.19 8.85 -0.19
C TYR A 73 0.15 10.31 -0.53
N GLY A 74 1.43 10.67 -0.50
CA GLY A 74 1.90 11.99 -0.94
C GLY A 74 1.60 12.28 -2.42
N GLU A 75 1.80 11.29 -3.30
CA GLU A 75 1.42 11.42 -4.73
C GLU A 75 -0.10 11.45 -4.94
N LEU A 76 -0.89 10.84 -4.05
CA LEU A 76 -2.36 10.85 -4.12
C LEU A 76 -2.96 12.21 -3.72
N LEU A 77 -2.30 12.96 -2.84
CA LEU A 77 -2.76 14.27 -2.36
C LEU A 77 -2.36 15.45 -3.26
N LYS A 78 -1.53 15.21 -4.29
CA LYS A 78 -1.23 16.21 -5.32
C LYS A 78 -2.41 16.40 -6.27
#